data_AF-H1KX86-F1
#
_entry.id   AF-H1KX86-F1
#
_cell.length_a   1.000
_cell.length_b   1.000
_cell.length_c   1.000
_cell.angle_alpha   90.00
_cell.angle_beta   90.00
_cell.angle_gamma   90.00
#
_symmetry.space_group_name_H-M   'P 1'
#
loop_
_entity.id
_entity.type
_entity.pdbx_description
1 polymer ?
#
loop_
_entity_poly.entity_id
_entity_poly.type
_entity_poly.pdbx_seq_one_letter_code
_entity_poly.pdbx_strand_id
1 'polypeptide(L)'
;MGDSEFNIKYAKLFIKRAEEDLEVANVLLKTNHYPDSIYHSQQCAEKAVKSILILNNVIVRRHIVSGIFRDVIYRIDIEESWKEKLLYLIPKIESLEEHWVMPRYPEPYFGEFWNPLDEYTKEDAEECIKNAEEVLKVVKGFLKEKYGLE
;
A
#
# COMPACT_ATOMS: atom_id res chain seq x y z
N MET A 1 -13.99 17.31 18.30
CA MET A 1 -13.84 18.13 17.07
C MET A 1 -12.38 18.22 16.60
N GLY A 2 -11.39 18.40 17.50
CA GLY A 2 -9.96 18.49 17.10
C GLY A 2 -9.33 17.23 16.50
N ASP A 3 -9.71 16.03 16.97
CA ASP A 3 -9.11 14.77 16.46
C ASP A 3 -9.50 14.45 15.01
N SER A 4 -10.69 14.89 14.57
CA SER A 4 -11.19 14.64 13.20
C SER A 4 -10.43 15.46 12.16
N GLU A 5 -10.19 16.76 12.41
CA GLU A 5 -9.46 17.62 11.48
C GLU A 5 -7.99 17.20 11.34
N PHE A 6 -7.36 16.81 12.46
CA PHE A 6 -6.00 16.26 12.45
C PHE A 6 -5.93 14.98 11.61
N ASN A 7 -6.82 14.01 11.84
CA ASN A 7 -6.83 12.75 11.11
C ASN A 7 -7.12 12.94 9.62
N ILE A 8 -8.00 13.88 9.26
CA ILE A 8 -8.23 14.26 7.85
C ILE A 8 -6.95 14.78 7.20
N LYS A 9 -6.27 15.74 7.83
CA LYS A 9 -5.00 16.27 7.31
C LYS A 9 -3.93 15.17 7.21
N TYR A 10 -3.87 14.30 8.20
CA TYR A 10 -2.90 13.22 8.26
C TYR A 10 -3.14 12.16 7.17
N ALA A 11 -4.39 11.76 6.96
CA ALA A 11 -4.79 10.85 5.88
C ALA A 11 -4.48 11.43 4.49
N LYS A 12 -4.73 12.73 4.27
CA LYS A 12 -4.36 13.41 3.01
C LYS A 12 -2.85 13.38 2.74
N LEU A 13 -2.03 13.60 3.77
CA LEU A 13 -0.58 13.51 3.63
C LEU A 13 -0.12 12.08 3.30
N PHE A 14 -0.80 11.06 3.84
CA PHE A 14 -0.55 9.66 3.50
C PHE A 14 -0.89 9.35 2.05
N ILE A 15 -2.04 9.83 1.54
CA ILE A 15 -2.40 9.66 0.12
C ILE A 15 -1.41 10.37 -0.79
N LYS A 16 -1.05 11.62 -0.50
CA LYS A 16 -0.05 12.35 -1.29
C LYS A 16 1.27 11.60 -1.35
N ARG A 17 1.68 10.97 -0.24
CA ARG A 17 2.90 10.18 -0.22
C ARG A 17 2.76 8.87 -0.98
N ALA A 18 1.60 8.23 -0.95
CA ALA A 18 1.33 7.03 -1.74
C ALA A 18 1.41 7.32 -3.25
N GLU A 19 0.89 8.46 -3.70
CA GLU A 19 1.00 8.91 -5.10
C GLU A 19 2.46 9.11 -5.51
N GLU A 20 3.24 9.79 -4.67
CA GLU A 20 4.68 9.96 -4.90
C GLU A 20 5.41 8.61 -4.98
N ASP A 21 5.11 7.67 -4.07
CA ASP A 21 5.75 6.35 -4.09
C ASP A 21 5.39 5.58 -5.37
N LEU A 22 4.16 5.71 -5.90
CA LEU A 22 3.78 5.11 -7.18
C LEU A 22 4.52 5.75 -8.36
N GLU A 23 4.67 7.07 -8.37
CA GLU A 23 5.44 7.78 -9.40
C GLU A 23 6.91 7.32 -9.38
N VAL A 24 7.51 7.26 -8.19
CA VAL A 24 8.88 6.78 -8.00
C VAL A 24 9.03 5.33 -8.44
N ALA A 25 8.09 4.43 -8.10
CA ALA A 25 8.11 3.04 -8.57
C ALA A 25 8.14 2.96 -10.10
N ASN A 26 7.30 3.75 -10.77
CA ASN A 26 7.26 3.82 -12.23
C ASN A 26 8.57 4.35 -12.85
N VAL A 27 9.23 5.32 -12.21
CA VAL A 27 10.56 5.79 -12.64
C VAL A 27 11.58 4.67 -12.50
N LEU A 28 11.61 4.00 -11.34
CA LEU A 28 12.56 2.94 -11.03
C LEU A 28 12.43 1.75 -11.98
N LEU A 29 11.21 1.35 -12.32
CA LEU A 29 10.92 0.35 -13.35
C LEU A 29 11.57 0.73 -14.70
N LYS A 30 11.39 1.97 -15.15
CA LYS A 30 11.94 2.47 -16.43
C LYS A 30 13.46 2.53 -16.45
N THR A 31 14.07 2.68 -15.28
CA THR A 31 15.53 2.72 -15.09
C THR A 31 16.13 1.39 -14.66
N ASN A 32 15.36 0.29 -14.72
CA ASN A 32 15.77 -1.08 -14.38
C ASN A 32 16.20 -1.29 -12.90
N HIS A 33 15.62 -0.52 -11.97
CA HIS A 33 15.80 -0.69 -10.53
C HIS A 33 14.61 -1.46 -9.95
N TYR A 34 14.52 -2.75 -10.29
CA TYR A 34 13.33 -3.57 -10.00
C TYR A 34 13.06 -3.76 -8.50
N PRO A 35 14.05 -4.09 -7.65
CA PRO A 35 13.81 -4.21 -6.22
C PRO A 35 13.28 -2.91 -5.59
N ASP A 36 13.89 -1.78 -5.95
CA ASP A 36 13.47 -0.48 -5.44
C ASP A 36 12.06 -0.11 -5.95
N SER A 37 11.74 -0.44 -7.21
CA SER A 37 10.40 -0.29 -7.76
C SER A 37 9.35 -1.10 -6.99
N ILE A 38 9.69 -2.33 -6.62
CA ILE A 38 8.84 -3.22 -5.83
C ILE A 38 8.65 -2.67 -4.41
N TYR A 39 9.73 -2.21 -3.77
CA TYR A 39 9.68 -1.55 -2.46
C TYR A 39 8.76 -0.32 -2.48
N HIS A 40 8.88 0.55 -3.49
CA HIS A 40 8.02 1.72 -3.61
C HIS A 40 6.57 1.37 -3.92
N SER A 41 6.31 0.28 -4.68
CA SER A 41 4.97 -0.26 -4.88
C SER A 41 4.32 -0.71 -3.56
N GLN A 42 5.06 -1.46 -2.72
CA GLN A 42 4.60 -1.82 -1.37
C GLN A 42 4.29 -0.58 -0.54
N GLN A 43 5.20 0.40 -0.58
CA GLN A 43 5.05 1.63 0.19
C GLN A 43 3.85 2.47 -0.23
N CYS A 44 3.52 2.51 -1.52
CA CYS A 44 2.30 3.12 -2.03
C CYS A 44 1.05 2.45 -1.43
N ALA A 45 0.93 1.12 -1.57
CA ALA A 45 -0.22 0.38 -1.07
C ALA A 45 -0.39 0.52 0.44
N GLU A 46 0.69 0.40 1.22
CA GLU A 46 0.69 0.55 2.68
C GLU A 46 0.15 1.93 3.09
N LYS A 47 0.66 3.00 2.47
CA LYS A 47 0.28 4.37 2.83
C LYS A 47 -1.14 4.70 2.39
N ALA A 48 -1.57 4.21 1.24
CA ALA A 48 -2.95 4.30 0.79
C ALA A 48 -3.89 3.66 1.82
N VAL A 49 -3.66 2.41 2.20
CA VAL A 49 -4.47 1.70 3.20
C VAL A 49 -4.46 2.42 4.55
N LYS A 50 -3.30 2.87 5.03
CA LYS A 50 -3.16 3.59 6.30
C LYS A 50 -4.00 4.87 6.35
N SER A 51 -4.26 5.54 5.23
CA SER A 51 -5.13 6.71 5.20
C SER A 51 -6.57 6.38 5.65
N ILE A 52 -7.13 5.23 5.24
CA ILE A 52 -8.44 4.75 5.70
C ILE A 52 -8.37 4.39 7.18
N LEU A 53 -7.31 3.72 7.62
CA LEU A 53 -7.12 3.35 9.02
C LEU A 53 -7.09 4.59 9.92
N ILE A 54 -6.35 5.64 9.51
CA ILE A 54 -6.24 6.92 10.22
C ILE A 54 -7.62 7.57 10.40
N LEU A 55 -8.43 7.61 9.34
CA LEU A 55 -9.79 8.19 9.41
C LEU A 55 -10.74 7.39 10.30
N ASN A 56 -10.40 6.13 10.57
CA ASN A 56 -11.12 5.27 11.50
C ASN A 56 -10.43 5.16 12.87
N ASN A 57 -9.56 6.12 13.19
CA ASN A 57 -8.83 6.24 14.46
C ASN A 57 -7.91 5.04 14.77
N VAL A 58 -7.45 4.34 13.73
CA VAL A 58 -6.50 3.22 13.83
C VAL A 58 -5.13 3.67 13.32
N ILE A 59 -4.21 3.97 14.23
CA ILE A 59 -2.84 4.38 13.89
C ILE A 59 -1.90 3.18 13.93
N VAL A 60 -1.46 2.71 12.76
CA VAL A 60 -0.57 1.55 12.62
C VAL A 60 0.86 2.00 12.33
N ARG A 61 1.80 1.63 13.22
CA ARG A 61 3.25 1.87 13.02
C ARG A 61 3.98 0.74 12.29
N ARG A 62 3.36 -0.44 12.18
CA ARG A 62 3.91 -1.62 11.47
C ARG A 62 3.66 -1.52 9.96
N HIS A 63 4.34 -2.37 9.19
CA HIS A 63 4.25 -2.42 7.71
C HIS A 63 3.20 -3.41 7.19
N ILE A 64 2.90 -4.44 7.99
CA ILE A 64 1.84 -5.39 7.71
C ILE A 64 0.50 -4.76 8.15
N VAL A 65 -0.39 -4.52 7.19
CA VAL A 65 -1.64 -3.77 7.34
C VAL A 65 -2.88 -4.53 6.88
N SER A 66 -2.73 -5.60 6.08
CA SER A 66 -3.81 -6.38 5.45
C SER A 66 -4.85 -6.87 6.47
N GLY A 67 -4.41 -7.55 7.53
CA GLY A 67 -5.29 -8.06 8.59
C GLY A 67 -6.01 -6.95 9.35
N ILE A 68 -5.31 -5.87 9.69
CA ILE A 68 -5.90 -4.71 10.38
C ILE A 68 -6.93 -4.02 9.47
N PHE A 69 -6.62 -3.91 8.19
CA PHE A 69 -7.51 -3.32 7.20
C PHE A 69 -8.78 -4.16 7.01
N ARG A 70 -8.65 -5.49 6.91
CA ARG A 70 -9.78 -6.42 6.89
C ARG A 70 -10.68 -6.21 8.11
N ASP A 71 -10.11 -6.15 9.31
CA ASP A 71 -10.86 -5.92 10.54
C ASP A 71 -11.59 -4.57 10.55
N VAL A 72 -10.95 -3.51 10.05
CA VAL A 72 -11.59 -2.18 9.94
C VAL A 72 -12.75 -2.22 8.94
N ILE A 73 -12.58 -2.85 7.77
CA ILE A 73 -13.64 -2.97 6.75
C ILE A 73 -14.90 -3.61 7.34
N TYR A 74 -14.78 -4.64 8.18
CA TYR A 74 -15.93 -5.28 8.81
C TYR A 74 -16.59 -4.47 9.93
N ARG A 75 -15.92 -3.44 10.47
CA ARG A 75 -16.42 -2.62 11.58
C ARG A 75 -17.03 -1.30 11.14
N ILE A 76 -16.63 -0.78 9.98
CA ILE A 76 -17.10 0.52 9.50
C ILE A 76 -18.45 0.39 8.80
N ASP A 77 -19.32 1.37 9.02
CA ASP A 77 -20.63 1.44 8.37
C ASP A 77 -20.46 2.02 6.95
N ILE A 78 -20.43 1.13 5.95
CA ILE A 78 -20.24 1.43 4.53
C ILE A 78 -21.18 0.58 3.68
N GLU A 79 -21.48 1.05 2.47
CA GLU A 79 -22.25 0.27 1.51
C GLU A 79 -21.56 -1.06 1.17
N GLU A 80 -22.35 -2.12 0.95
CA GLU A 80 -21.80 -3.45 0.63
C GLU A 80 -20.97 -3.41 -0.66
N SER A 81 -21.33 -2.54 -1.62
CA SER A 81 -20.56 -2.31 -2.85
C SER A 81 -19.13 -1.84 -2.59
N TRP A 82 -18.92 -1.00 -1.57
CA TRP A 82 -17.59 -0.56 -1.15
C TRP A 82 -16.87 -1.61 -0.34
N LYS A 83 -17.59 -2.31 0.53
CA LYS A 83 -17.03 -3.40 1.32
C LYS A 83 -16.44 -4.48 0.43
N GLU A 84 -17.16 -4.90 -0.62
CA GLU A 84 -16.67 -5.84 -1.62
C GLU A 84 -15.41 -5.33 -2.33
N LYS A 85 -15.40 -4.07 -2.79
CA LYS A 85 -14.24 -3.45 -3.44
C LYS A 85 -13.02 -3.39 -2.53
N LEU A 86 -13.19 -3.04 -1.25
CA LEU A 86 -12.09 -2.96 -0.30
C LEU A 86 -11.57 -4.34 0.10
N LEU A 87 -12.46 -5.32 0.29
CA LEU A 87 -12.07 -6.72 0.55
C LEU A 87 -11.34 -7.34 -0.64
N TYR A 88 -11.70 -6.96 -1.87
CA TYR A 88 -11.02 -7.39 -3.10
C TYR A 88 -9.55 -6.92 -3.17
N LEU A 89 -9.18 -5.87 -2.44
CA LEU A 89 -7.79 -5.42 -2.35
C LEU A 89 -6.93 -6.30 -1.43
N ILE A 90 -7.53 -7.05 -0.50
CA ILE A 90 -6.78 -7.73 0.56
C ILE A 90 -5.70 -8.67 0.01
N PRO A 91 -5.97 -9.57 -0.96
CA PRO A 91 -4.93 -10.44 -1.49
C PRO A 91 -3.76 -9.69 -2.15
N LYS A 92 -4.02 -8.52 -2.74
CA LYS A 92 -2.99 -7.67 -3.35
C LYS A 92 -2.12 -6.98 -2.31
N ILE A 93 -2.73 -6.56 -1.20
CA ILE A 93 -2.01 -5.98 -0.08
C ILE A 93 -1.15 -7.07 0.58
N GLU A 94 -1.71 -8.26 0.82
CA GLU A 94 -0.99 -9.41 1.37
C GLU A 94 0.22 -9.79 0.49
N SER A 95 0.07 -9.84 -0.84
CA SER A 95 1.19 -10.16 -1.73
C SER A 95 2.28 -9.09 -1.73
N LEU A 96 1.94 -7.82 -1.47
CA LEU A 96 2.92 -6.74 -1.39
C LEU A 96 3.63 -6.70 -0.03
N GLU A 97 3.09 -7.31 1.03
CA GLU A 97 3.58 -7.08 2.39
C GLU A 97 5.03 -7.48 2.57
N GLU A 98 5.46 -8.66 2.11
CA GLU A 98 6.85 -9.11 2.24
C GLU A 98 7.88 -8.13 1.65
N HIS A 99 7.47 -7.34 0.66
CA HIS A 99 8.30 -6.36 -0.01
C HIS A 99 8.61 -5.11 0.83
N TRP A 100 8.07 -5.01 2.07
CA TRP A 100 8.50 -3.99 3.02
C TRP A 100 9.98 -4.18 3.38
N VAL A 101 10.53 -5.40 3.29
CA VAL A 101 11.91 -5.72 3.68
C VAL A 101 12.72 -6.39 2.57
N MET A 102 12.16 -7.39 1.89
CA MET A 102 12.90 -8.27 0.97
C MET A 102 13.72 -7.51 -0.10
N PRO A 103 13.19 -6.48 -0.80
CA PRO A 103 13.93 -5.80 -1.86
C PRO A 103 15.14 -4.99 -1.38
N ARG A 104 15.31 -4.80 -0.07
CA ARG A 104 16.31 -3.89 0.49
C ARG A 104 17.57 -4.57 0.97
N TYR A 105 17.50 -5.87 1.32
CA TYR A 105 18.58 -6.56 1.98
C TYR A 105 18.79 -7.93 1.36
N PRO A 106 20.04 -8.31 1.05
CA PRO A 106 20.38 -9.71 0.86
C PRO A 106 20.09 -10.50 2.14
N GLU A 107 19.56 -11.72 2.00
CA GLU A 107 19.16 -12.56 3.12
C GLU A 107 19.81 -13.96 3.01
N PRO A 108 20.25 -14.58 4.12
CA PRO A 108 20.72 -15.96 4.11
C PRO A 108 19.62 -16.93 3.66
N TYR A 109 19.90 -17.79 2.70
CA TYR A 109 18.94 -18.75 2.15
C TYR A 109 19.62 -20.10 1.88
N PHE A 110 19.27 -21.12 2.67
CA PHE A 110 19.77 -22.50 2.56
C PHE A 110 21.31 -22.65 2.40
N GLY A 111 22.09 -21.83 3.11
CA GLY A 111 23.56 -21.88 3.06
C GLY A 111 24.18 -21.02 1.95
N GLU A 112 23.34 -20.34 1.17
CA GLU A 112 23.72 -19.29 0.21
C GLU A 112 23.12 -17.93 0.62
N PHE A 113 23.24 -16.93 -0.26
CA PHE A 113 22.64 -15.61 -0.09
C PHE A 113 21.65 -15.35 -1.22
N TRP A 114 20.41 -15.03 -0.85
CA TRP A 114 19.44 -14.48 -1.77
C TRP A 114 19.71 -12.98 -1.91
N ASN A 115 19.94 -12.50 -3.14
CA ASN A 115 20.25 -11.10 -3.41
C ASN A 115 19.11 -10.48 -4.23
N PRO A 116 18.39 -9.47 -3.72
CA PRO A 116 17.25 -8.88 -4.44
C PRO A 116 17.63 -8.34 -5.82
N LEU A 117 18.87 -7.87 -6.01
CA LEU A 117 19.34 -7.36 -7.29
C LEU A 117 19.43 -8.42 -8.39
N ASP A 118 19.60 -9.69 -8.02
CA ASP A 118 19.71 -10.81 -8.97
C ASP A 118 18.37 -11.55 -9.15
N GLU A 119 17.51 -11.48 -8.12
CA GLU A 119 16.34 -12.34 -7.98
C GLU A 119 15.04 -11.65 -8.39
N TYR A 120 14.93 -10.32 -8.22
CA TYR A 120 13.75 -9.59 -8.70
C TYR A 120 13.88 -9.23 -10.17
N THR A 121 12.82 -9.56 -10.90
CA THR A 121 12.71 -9.34 -12.33
C THR A 121 11.90 -8.08 -12.65
N LYS A 122 11.90 -7.72 -13.94
CA LYS A 122 11.04 -6.66 -14.44
C LYS A 122 9.57 -7.01 -14.27
N GLU A 123 9.21 -8.26 -14.52
CA GLU A 123 7.85 -8.79 -14.42
C GLU A 123 7.33 -8.68 -12.99
N ASP A 124 8.15 -9.00 -11.99
CA ASP A 124 7.80 -8.83 -10.58
C ASP A 124 7.50 -7.36 -10.24
N ALA A 125 8.33 -6.44 -10.76
CA ALA A 125 8.13 -5.00 -10.57
C ALA A 125 6.85 -4.50 -11.26
N GLU A 126 6.56 -4.96 -12.47
CA GLU A 126 5.32 -4.63 -13.19
C GLU A 126 4.07 -5.13 -12.45
N GLU A 127 4.12 -6.35 -11.91
CA GLU A 127 3.02 -6.91 -11.11
C GLU A 127 2.81 -6.13 -9.81
N CYS A 128 3.89 -5.80 -9.10
CA CYS A 128 3.82 -5.01 -7.88
C CYS A 128 3.26 -3.61 -8.12
N ILE A 129 3.69 -2.94 -9.20
CA ILE A 129 3.16 -1.62 -9.60
C ILE A 129 1.67 -1.74 -9.88
N LYS A 130 1.25 -2.73 -10.68
CA LYS A 130 -0.18 -2.93 -11.01
C LYS A 130 -1.04 -3.11 -9.76
N ASN A 131 -0.57 -3.91 -8.79
CA ASN A 131 -1.27 -4.10 -7.52
C ASN A 131 -1.33 -2.81 -6.70
N ALA A 132 -0.23 -2.04 -6.63
CA ALA A 132 -0.18 -0.76 -5.94
C ALA A 132 -1.09 0.30 -6.58
N GLU A 133 -1.12 0.40 -7.91
CA GLU A 133 -2.00 1.28 -8.68
C GLU A 133 -3.47 1.00 -8.39
N GLU A 134 -3.85 -0.28 -8.38
CA GLU A 134 -5.23 -0.69 -8.12
C GLU A 134 -5.65 -0.38 -6.68
N VAL A 135 -4.77 -0.66 -5.70
CA VAL A 135 -5.00 -0.29 -4.30
C VAL A 135 -5.18 1.22 -4.16
N LEU A 136 -4.26 2.02 -4.70
CA LEU A 136 -4.33 3.47 -4.62
C LEU A 136 -5.60 4.02 -5.27
N LYS A 137 -5.96 3.52 -6.45
CA LYS A 137 -7.16 3.94 -7.20
C LYS A 137 -8.44 3.66 -6.41
N VAL A 138 -8.60 2.45 -5.88
CA VAL A 138 -9.81 2.06 -5.14
C VAL A 138 -9.90 2.82 -3.82
N VAL A 139 -8.78 2.95 -3.10
CA VAL A 139 -8.71 3.73 -1.85
C VAL A 139 -9.09 5.18 -2.09
N LYS A 140 -8.52 5.85 -3.11
CA LYS A 140 -8.87 7.25 -3.43
C LYS A 140 -10.35 7.39 -3.77
N GLY A 141 -10.92 6.46 -4.54
CA GLY A 141 -12.35 6.44 -4.83
C GLY A 141 -13.20 6.37 -3.56
N PHE A 142 -12.84 5.46 -2.64
CA PHE A 142 -13.55 5.31 -1.37
C PHE A 142 -13.44 6.58 -0.52
N LEU A 143 -12.25 7.16 -0.41
CA LEU A 143 -12.02 8.38 0.37
C LEU A 143 -12.80 9.58 -0.18
N LYS A 144 -12.87 9.70 -1.50
CA LYS A 144 -13.65 10.75 -2.17
C LYS A 144 -15.13 10.63 -1.85
N GLU A 145 -15.70 9.43 -1.99
CA GLU A 145 -17.13 9.22 -1.81
C GLU A 145 -17.57 9.27 -0.34
N LYS A 146 -16.82 8.61 0.56
CA LYS A 146 -17.20 8.49 1.97
C LYS A 146 -16.82 9.72 2.80
N TYR A 147 -15.70 10.37 2.50
CA TYR A 147 -15.13 11.43 3.34
C TYR A 147 -14.98 12.78 2.61
N GLY A 148 -15.33 12.87 1.32
CA GLY A 148 -15.17 14.10 0.55
C GLY A 148 -13.70 14.53 0.37
N LEU A 149 -12.77 13.57 0.42
CA LEU A 149 -11.33 13.84 0.28
C LEU A 149 -10.91 13.70 -1.18
N GLU A 150 -10.35 14.76 -1.74
CA GLU A 150 -9.68 14.77 -3.04
C GLU A 150 -8.16 14.69 -2.92
#